data_AF-A0A6C2UCJ3-F1
#
_entry.id   AF-A0A6C2UCJ3-F1
#
_cell.length_a   1.000
_cell.length_b   1.000
_cell.length_c   1.000
_cell.angle_alpha   90.00
_cell.angle_beta   90.00
_cell.angle_gamma   90.00
#
_symmetry.space_group_name_H-M   'P 1'
#
loop_
_entity.id
_entity.type
_entity.pdbx_description
1 polymer ?
#
loop_
_entity_poly.entity_id
_entity_poly.type
_entity_poly.pdbx_seq_one_letter_code
_entity_poly.pdbx_strand_id
1 'polypeptide(L)'
;MKAHMKWRNFAKQAFVLLAGACFLAGLVGCNDDDNDDPVSLEAGTWELSATASGYPTMTETIELPGEGGVVPEGTFSYGGMTFTVSGNSIDLDIELDDGTTFRLDGKIGSGTSMSGTFSYYDPGPPEERFSGNWSARKID
;
A
#
# COMPACT_ATOMS: atom_id res chain seq x y z
N MET A 1 -17.07 -3.63 -13.95
CA MET A 1 -17.40 -4.09 -12.58
C MET A 1 -16.41 -5.10 -12.02
N LYS A 2 -15.79 -5.98 -12.84
CA LYS A 2 -14.79 -6.95 -12.36
C LYS A 2 -13.49 -6.30 -11.86
N ALA A 3 -12.93 -5.32 -12.60
CA ALA A 3 -11.75 -4.57 -12.16
C ALA A 3 -11.92 -3.89 -10.79
N HIS A 4 -13.07 -3.27 -10.53
CA HIS A 4 -13.36 -2.63 -9.24
C HIS A 4 -13.31 -3.63 -8.05
N MET A 5 -13.72 -4.89 -8.26
CA MET A 5 -13.62 -5.93 -7.23
C MET A 5 -12.20 -6.50 -7.12
N LYS A 6 -11.48 -6.67 -8.24
CA LYS A 6 -10.10 -7.18 -8.25
C LYS A 6 -9.14 -6.23 -7.53
N TRP A 7 -9.11 -4.95 -7.90
CA TRP A 7 -8.30 -3.93 -7.22
C TRP A 7 -8.62 -3.83 -5.72
N ARG A 8 -9.90 -3.92 -5.34
CA ARG A 8 -10.30 -3.91 -3.91
C ARG A 8 -9.70 -5.07 -3.14
N ASN A 9 -9.72 -6.27 -3.74
CA ASN A 9 -9.13 -7.44 -3.12
C ASN A 9 -7.60 -7.31 -3.04
N PHE A 10 -6.96 -6.68 -4.03
CA PHE A 10 -5.52 -6.42 -4.03
C PHE A 10 -5.09 -5.44 -2.94
N ALA A 11 -5.78 -4.31 -2.80
CA ALA A 11 -5.52 -3.38 -1.71
C ALA A 11 -5.64 -4.10 -0.35
N LYS A 12 -6.74 -4.83 -0.12
CA LYS A 12 -6.92 -5.60 1.13
C LYS A 12 -5.83 -6.64 1.36
N GLN A 13 -5.47 -7.40 0.34
CA GLN A 13 -4.46 -8.44 0.47
C GLN A 13 -3.08 -7.85 0.77
N ALA A 14 -2.65 -6.83 0.03
CA ALA A 14 -1.38 -6.15 0.27
C ALA A 14 -1.24 -5.61 1.70
N PHE A 15 -2.31 -5.03 2.25
CA PHE A 15 -2.30 -4.50 3.62
C PHE A 15 -2.40 -5.58 4.71
N VAL A 16 -3.10 -6.70 4.46
CA VAL A 16 -3.09 -7.86 5.38
C VAL A 16 -1.69 -8.49 5.49
N LEU A 17 -0.86 -8.41 4.44
CA LEU A 17 0.49 -8.96 4.46
C LEU A 17 1.43 -8.23 5.41
N LEU A 18 1.25 -6.92 5.57
CA LEU A 18 1.95 -6.18 6.62
C LEU A 18 1.68 -6.83 7.98
N ALA A 19 0.41 -7.15 8.27
CA ALA A 19 -0.01 -7.74 9.56
C ALA A 19 0.64 -9.09 9.83
N GLY A 20 0.87 -9.88 8.78
CA GLY A 20 1.57 -11.17 8.88
C GLY A 20 3.09 -11.05 9.04
N ALA A 21 3.72 -10.03 8.44
CA ALA A 21 5.17 -9.90 8.43
C ALA A 21 5.75 -9.21 9.69
N CYS A 22 4.95 -8.41 10.40
CA CYS A 22 5.38 -7.75 11.64
C CYS A 22 5.67 -8.72 12.79
N PHE A 23 5.24 -9.99 12.73
CA PHE A 23 5.57 -10.99 13.76
C PHE A 23 6.97 -11.59 13.65
N LEU A 24 7.73 -11.31 12.57
CA LEU A 24 9.04 -11.92 12.32
C LEU A 24 10.20 -10.92 12.16
N ALA A 25 9.92 -9.62 11.99
CA ALA A 25 10.94 -8.61 11.71
C ALA A 25 11.49 -7.89 12.97
N GLY A 26 11.72 -8.64 14.06
CA GLY A 26 12.36 -8.11 15.27
C GLY A 26 13.85 -7.75 15.12
N LEU A 27 14.44 -7.87 13.93
CA LEU A 27 15.86 -7.60 13.69
C LEU A 27 16.07 -7.23 12.21
N VAL A 28 16.34 -5.95 11.94
CA VAL A 28 17.42 -5.45 11.04
C VAL A 28 17.18 -3.94 10.88
N GLY A 29 18.03 -3.16 11.56
CA GLY A 29 18.14 -1.73 11.27
C GLY A 29 18.85 -1.50 9.94
N CYS A 30 18.45 -0.45 9.26
CA CYS A 30 19.28 0.27 8.31
C CYS A 30 19.27 1.74 8.71
N ASN A 31 20.28 2.11 9.49
CA ASN A 31 20.68 3.49 9.68
C ASN A 31 21.62 3.84 8.51
N ASP A 32 21.23 4.79 7.66
CA ASP A 32 22.18 5.68 6.99
C ASP A 32 21.52 7.03 6.65
N ASP A 33 22.08 8.06 7.27
CA ASP A 33 22.16 9.48 6.92
C ASP A 33 21.28 10.01 5.77
N ASP A 34 20.20 10.72 6.13
CA ASP A 34 19.89 12.04 5.57
C ASP A 34 18.96 12.81 6.54
N ASN A 35 19.22 14.11 6.71
CA ASN A 35 18.68 15.03 7.73
C ASN A 35 17.17 15.42 7.56
N ASP A 36 16.31 14.49 7.23
CA ASP A 36 14.86 14.60 7.46
C ASP A 36 14.50 13.48 8.42
N ASP A 37 14.14 13.80 9.68
CA ASP A 37 13.61 12.79 10.60
C ASP A 37 12.49 12.02 9.86
N PRO A 38 12.67 10.71 9.58
CA PRO A 38 11.71 9.98 8.79
C PRO A 38 10.37 10.00 9.51
N VAL A 39 9.31 10.35 8.77
CA VAL A 39 7.98 10.42 9.35
C VAL A 39 7.54 9.00 9.67
N SER A 40 7.59 8.68 10.96
CA SER A 40 7.14 7.38 11.47
C SER A 40 5.64 7.21 11.20
N LEU A 41 5.30 6.28 10.31
CA LEU A 41 3.93 5.96 9.96
C LEU A 41 3.25 5.27 11.16
N GLU A 42 2.14 5.81 11.63
CA GLU A 42 1.45 5.25 12.79
C GLU A 42 0.71 3.96 12.43
N ALA A 43 0.83 2.97 13.30
CA ALA A 43 0.02 1.76 13.25
C ALA A 43 -1.43 2.05 13.66
N GLY A 44 -2.34 1.16 13.24
CA GLY A 44 -3.77 1.24 13.57
C GLY A 44 -4.65 1.20 12.34
N THR A 45 -5.86 1.73 12.46
CA THR A 45 -6.85 1.69 11.39
C THR A 45 -6.75 2.91 10.49
N TRP A 46 -6.74 2.65 9.19
CA TRP A 46 -6.65 3.65 8.15
C TRP A 46 -7.81 3.54 7.16
N GLU A 47 -8.29 4.68 6.70
CA GLU A 47 -9.21 4.79 5.59
C GLU A 47 -8.43 5.12 4.33
N LEU A 48 -8.36 4.15 3.41
CA LEU A 48 -7.79 4.30 2.07
C LEU A 48 -8.87 4.72 1.09
N SER A 49 -8.62 5.76 0.32
CA SER A 49 -9.47 6.22 -0.79
C SER A 49 -8.70 6.20 -2.10
N ALA A 50 -9.33 5.75 -3.18
CA ALA A 50 -8.74 5.71 -4.52
C ALA A 50 -9.72 6.23 -5.57
N THR A 51 -9.20 7.01 -6.53
CA THR A 51 -9.97 7.66 -7.59
C THR A 51 -9.29 7.44 -8.93
N ALA A 52 -10.06 7.02 -9.94
CA ALA A 52 -9.61 6.89 -11.32
C ALA A 52 -10.70 7.37 -12.27
N SER A 53 -10.28 7.93 -13.40
CA SER A 53 -11.23 8.45 -14.41
C SER A 53 -12.10 7.32 -14.97
N GLY A 54 -13.41 7.53 -15.00
CA GLY A 54 -14.37 6.52 -15.46
C GLY A 54 -14.73 5.44 -14.43
N TYR A 55 -14.22 5.54 -13.19
CA TYR A 55 -14.52 4.64 -12.09
C TYR A 55 -15.07 5.40 -10.88
N PRO A 56 -15.97 4.79 -10.09
CA PRO A 56 -16.38 5.38 -8.83
C PRO A 56 -15.20 5.47 -7.87
N THR A 57 -15.20 6.50 -7.01
CA THR A 57 -14.29 6.56 -5.87
C THR A 57 -14.47 5.32 -5.00
N MET A 58 -13.36 4.66 -4.68
CA MET A 58 -13.35 3.57 -3.74
C MET A 58 -12.85 4.07 -2.39
N THR A 59 -13.46 3.59 -1.32
CA THR A 59 -13.00 3.78 0.05
C THR A 59 -13.00 2.45 0.76
N GLU A 60 -11.90 2.12 1.44
CA GLU A 60 -11.78 0.90 2.25
C GLU A 60 -11.05 1.19 3.55
N THR A 61 -11.39 0.42 4.57
CA THR A 61 -10.67 0.41 5.83
C THR A 61 -9.60 -0.68 5.78
N ILE A 62 -8.38 -0.31 6.19
CA ILE A 62 -7.23 -1.19 6.28
C ILE A 62 -6.62 -1.07 7.68
N GLU A 63 -6.02 -2.15 8.15
CA GLU A 63 -5.28 -2.16 9.41
C GLU A 63 -3.79 -2.22 9.10
N LEU A 64 -3.05 -1.20 9.53
CA LEU A 64 -1.60 -1.21 9.48
C LEU A 64 -1.08 -1.71 10.83
N PRO A 65 -0.45 -2.89 10.88
CA PRO A 65 0.19 -3.35 12.10
C PRO A 65 1.41 -2.49 12.45
N GLY A 66 1.82 -2.55 13.70
CA GLY A 66 3.12 -2.01 14.08
C GLY A 66 3.50 -2.41 15.48
N GLU A 67 4.80 -2.34 15.75
CA GLU A 67 5.37 -2.54 17.08
C GLU A 67 5.50 -1.18 17.75
N GLY A 68 5.10 -1.06 19.01
CA GLY A 68 5.16 0.21 19.74
C GLY A 68 4.28 1.33 19.16
N GLY A 69 3.35 1.02 18.24
CA GLY A 69 2.45 1.99 17.61
C GLY A 69 2.95 2.58 16.29
N VAL A 70 4.07 2.09 15.75
CA VAL A 70 4.67 2.56 14.49
C VAL A 70 4.82 1.38 13.51
N VAL A 71 4.53 1.63 12.24
CA VAL A 71 4.77 0.68 11.15
C VAL A 71 6.27 0.64 10.86
N PRO A 72 6.92 -0.53 10.92
CA PRO A 72 8.35 -0.64 10.65
C PRO A 72 8.66 -0.37 9.16
N GLU A 73 9.82 0.23 8.91
CA GLU A 73 10.38 0.28 7.57
C GLU A 73 10.81 -1.10 7.09
N GLY A 74 10.82 -1.28 5.78
CA GLY A 74 11.25 -2.52 5.15
C GLY A 74 10.43 -2.90 3.93
N THR A 75 10.80 -4.03 3.35
CA THR A 75 10.11 -4.63 2.21
C THR A 75 9.50 -5.96 2.64
N PHE A 76 8.21 -6.12 2.34
CA PHE A 76 7.40 -7.26 2.70
C PHE A 76 6.83 -7.88 1.43
N SER A 77 7.16 -9.14 1.15
CA SER A 77 6.70 -9.83 -0.05
C SER A 77 5.95 -11.11 0.27
N TYR A 78 4.82 -11.33 -0.41
CA TYR A 78 4.06 -12.58 -0.34
C TYR A 78 3.17 -12.75 -1.57
N GLY A 79 3.20 -13.94 -2.17
CA GLY A 79 2.25 -14.33 -3.22
C GLY A 79 2.18 -13.38 -4.41
N GLY A 80 3.33 -12.92 -4.92
CA GLY A 80 3.41 -11.98 -6.05
C GLY A 80 3.20 -10.50 -5.66
N MET A 81 2.93 -10.21 -4.40
CA MET A 81 2.83 -8.85 -3.87
C MET A 81 4.12 -8.48 -3.14
N THR A 82 4.58 -7.24 -3.31
CA THR A 82 5.70 -6.61 -2.61
C THR A 82 5.27 -5.25 -2.12
N PHE A 83 5.36 -5.03 -0.82
CA PHE A 83 5.04 -3.76 -0.16
C PHE A 83 6.30 -3.22 0.50
N THR A 84 6.66 -1.97 0.25
CA THR A 84 7.86 -1.32 0.78
C THR A 84 7.50 -0.03 1.51
N VAL A 85 8.02 0.13 2.73
CA VAL A 85 8.04 1.39 3.46
C VAL A 85 9.50 1.80 3.62
N SER A 86 9.85 2.98 3.10
CA SER A 86 11.21 3.51 3.19
C SER A 86 11.16 5.04 3.25
N GLY A 87 11.71 5.60 4.32
CA GLY A 87 11.61 6.99 4.71
C GLY A 87 10.17 7.46 4.66
N ASN A 88 9.94 8.52 3.89
CA ASN A 88 8.61 9.09 3.67
C ASN A 88 7.92 8.52 2.43
N SER A 89 8.29 7.32 1.98
CA SER A 89 7.78 6.68 0.79
C SER A 89 7.17 5.31 1.08
N ILE A 90 6.11 5.02 0.32
CA ILE A 90 5.38 3.76 0.34
C ILE A 90 5.20 3.30 -1.10
N ASP A 91 5.54 2.05 -1.36
CA ASP A 91 5.42 1.42 -2.66
C ASP A 91 4.73 0.06 -2.48
N LEU A 92 3.85 -0.28 -3.42
CA LEU A 92 3.21 -1.57 -3.48
C LEU A 92 3.20 -2.00 -4.94
N ASP A 93 3.80 -3.15 -5.20
CA ASP A 93 3.83 -3.79 -6.50
C ASP A 93 3.20 -5.19 -6.39
N ILE A 94 2.29 -5.51 -7.30
CA ILE A 94 1.60 -6.79 -7.36
C ILE A 94 1.68 -7.28 -8.79
N GLU A 95 2.21 -8.48 -8.95
CA GLU A 95 2.22 -9.22 -10.21
C GLU A 95 1.59 -10.59 -9.96
N LEU A 96 0.51 -10.89 -10.68
CA LEU A 96 -0.16 -12.18 -10.63
C LEU A 96 0.28 -13.07 -11.80
N ASP A 97 0.12 -14.38 -11.61
CA ASP A 97 0.44 -15.40 -12.64
C ASP A 97 -0.33 -15.22 -13.97
N ASP A 98 -1.48 -14.53 -13.94
CA ASP A 98 -2.28 -14.22 -15.13
C ASP A 98 -1.81 -12.96 -15.88
N GLY A 99 -0.72 -12.33 -15.41
CA GLY A 99 -0.16 -11.10 -15.95
C GLY A 99 -0.88 -9.82 -15.51
N THR A 100 -1.87 -9.92 -14.61
CA THR A 100 -2.47 -8.75 -13.97
C THR A 100 -1.40 -8.07 -13.11
N THR A 101 -1.20 -6.77 -13.33
CA THR A 101 -0.30 -5.96 -12.50
C THR A 101 -1.04 -4.84 -11.80
N PHE A 102 -0.60 -4.58 -10.58
CA PHE A 102 -1.10 -3.48 -9.79
C PHE A 102 0.05 -2.80 -9.06
N ARG A 103 0.21 -1.50 -9.28
CA ARG A 103 1.28 -0.71 -8.68
C ARG A 103 0.72 0.52 -7.99
N LEU A 104 1.22 0.82 -6.80
CA LEU A 104 0.86 1.97 -6.01
C LEU A 104 2.15 2.61 -5.49
N ASP A 105 2.34 3.87 -5.82
CA ASP A 105 3.47 4.67 -5.38
C ASP A 105 2.91 5.83 -4.56
N GLY A 106 3.49 6.13 -3.41
CA GLY A 106 3.09 7.31 -2.65
C GLY A 106 4.06 7.78 -1.60
N LYS A 107 3.61 8.80 -0.88
CA LYS A 107 4.37 9.53 0.13
C LYS A 107 3.60 9.60 1.44
N ILE A 108 4.33 9.48 2.52
CA ILE A 108 3.87 9.71 3.89
C ILE A 108 3.97 11.21 4.14
N GLY A 109 2.81 11.87 4.25
CA GLY A 109 2.72 13.31 4.48
C GLY A 109 2.80 13.67 5.96
N SER A 110 2.30 12.79 6.83
CA SER A 110 2.41 12.85 8.28
C SER A 110 2.33 11.42 8.83
N GLY A 111 2.59 11.22 10.13
CA GLY A 111 2.41 9.91 10.76
C GLY A 111 0.99 9.34 10.61
N THR A 112 0.02 10.19 10.26
CA THR A 112 -1.41 9.87 10.12
C THR A 112 -1.98 10.11 8.72
N SER A 113 -1.15 10.44 7.73
CA SER A 113 -1.61 10.67 6.36
C SER A 113 -0.61 10.23 5.29
N MET A 114 -1.13 9.66 4.21
CA MET A 114 -0.34 9.26 3.03
C MET A 114 -1.14 9.47 1.74
N SER A 115 -0.45 9.65 0.61
CA SER A 115 -1.10 9.82 -0.69
C SER A 115 -0.15 9.56 -1.85
N GLY A 116 -0.72 9.30 -3.03
CA GLY A 116 0.07 9.12 -4.24
C GLY A 116 -0.75 8.69 -5.44
N THR A 117 -0.11 7.94 -6.32
CA THR A 117 -0.69 7.45 -7.57
C THR A 117 -0.72 5.94 -7.62
N PHE A 118 -1.61 5.39 -8.45
CA PHE A 118 -1.63 3.97 -8.72
C PHE A 118 -1.86 3.69 -10.20
N SER A 119 -1.48 2.50 -10.63
CA SER A 119 -1.74 1.97 -11.96
C SER A 119 -2.19 0.51 -11.87
N TYR A 120 -3.10 0.14 -12.76
CA TYR A 120 -3.65 -1.20 -12.88
C TYR A 120 -3.62 -1.63 -14.34
N TYR A 121 -3.25 -2.88 -14.56
CA TYR A 121 -3.30 -3.55 -15.85
C TYR A 121 -3.82 -4.97 -15.68
N ASP A 122 -4.81 -5.36 -16.48
CA ASP A 122 -5.33 -6.72 -16.58
C ASP A 122 -5.32 -7.12 -18.06
N PRO A 123 -4.48 -8.08 -18.46
CA PRO A 123 -4.39 -8.54 -19.86
C PRO A 123 -5.57 -9.44 -20.26
N GLY A 124 -6.44 -9.82 -19.32
CA GLY A 124 -7.60 -10.66 -19.61
C GLY A 124 -8.60 -9.95 -20.53
N PRO A 125 -9.42 -10.68 -21.32
CA PRO A 125 -10.42 -10.06 -22.19
C PRO A 125 -11.71 -9.67 -21.44
N PRO A 126 -12.20 -8.42 -21.52
CA PRO A 126 -11.59 -7.28 -22.23
C PRO A 126 -10.38 -6.74 -21.47
N GLU A 127 -9.31 -6.36 -22.20
CA GLU A 127 -8.12 -5.76 -21.58
C GLU A 127 -8.53 -4.49 -20.80
N GLU A 128 -8.10 -4.40 -19.54
CA GLU A 128 -8.40 -3.25 -18.68
C GLU A 128 -7.09 -2.58 -18.25
N ARG A 129 -6.95 -1.28 -18.52
CA ARG A 129 -5.84 -0.46 -18.03
C ARG A 129 -6.36 0.87 -17.53
N PHE A 130 -5.97 1.24 -16.31
CA PHE A 130 -6.30 2.55 -15.75
C PHE A 130 -5.30 2.96 -14.67
N SER A 131 -5.29 4.25 -14.37
CA SER A 131 -4.47 4.84 -13.33
C SER A 131 -5.26 5.90 -12.60
N GLY A 132 -4.80 6.24 -11.40
CA GLY A 132 -5.52 7.14 -10.52
C GLY A 132 -4.69 7.69 -9.38
N ASN A 133 -5.35 8.44 -8.51
CA ASN A 133 -4.79 8.96 -7.28
C ASN A 133 -5.38 8.21 -6.10
N TRP A 134 -4.59 8.04 -5.06
CA TRP A 134 -5.03 7.49 -3.80
C TRP A 134 -4.59 8.37 -2.63
N SER A 135 -5.32 8.27 -1.53
CA SER A 135 -4.96 8.84 -0.24
C SER A 135 -5.33 7.87 0.86
N ALA A 136 -4.64 7.94 1.99
CA ALA A 136 -5.11 7.31 3.21
C ALA A 136 -4.91 8.23 4.40
N ARG A 137 -5.80 8.08 5.38
CA ARG A 137 -5.72 8.77 6.66
C ARG A 137 -6.00 7.80 7.79
N LYS A 138 -5.31 7.98 8.91
CA LYS A 138 -5.64 7.27 10.14
C LYS A 138 -7.02 7.71 10.65
N ILE A 139 -7.83 6.78 11.12
CA ILE A 139 -9.19 7.05 11.61
C ILE A 139 -9.43 6.69 13.07
N ASP A 140 -8.38 6.23 13.77
CA ASP A 140 -8.39 5.87 15.20
C ASP A 140 -7.28 6.59 15.99
#